data_AF-A0A1G8YZP7-F1
#
_entry.id   AF-A0A1G8YZP7-F1
#
_cell.length_a   1.000
_cell.length_b   1.000
_cell.length_c   1.000
_cell.angle_alpha   90.00
_cell.angle_beta   90.00
_cell.angle_gamma   90.00
#
_symmetry.space_group_name_H-M   'P 1'
#
loop_
_entity.id
_entity.type
_entity.pdbx_description
1 polymer ?
#
loop_
_entity_poly.entity_id
_entity_poly.type
_entity_poly.pdbx_seq_one_letter_code
_entity_poly.pdbx_strand_id
1 'polypeptide(L)' 'MAGDKQYLKDQIEVVVNCVLVDYRGDSESRDRVIHAIIEWAEEHPDEWDELQARCQQRHEILA' A
#
# COMPACT_ATOMS: atom_id res chain seq x y z
N MET A 1 16.12 -12.56 8.84
CA MET A 1 14.72 -12.11 8.64
C MET A 1 14.67 -10.66 8.16
N ALA A 2 15.34 -10.33 7.05
CA ALA A 2 15.28 -8.99 6.42
C ALA A 2 14.39 -8.97 5.16
N GLY A 3 14.12 -10.16 4.57
CA GLY A 3 13.28 -10.32 3.39
C GLY A 3 11.80 -10.02 3.65
N ASP A 4 11.25 -10.44 4.79
CA ASP A 4 9.83 -10.25 5.10
C ASP A 4 9.43 -8.78 5.23
N LYS A 5 10.31 -7.94 5.81
CA LYS A 5 10.07 -6.50 5.93
C LYS A 5 10.15 -5.77 4.60
N GLN A 6 11.00 -6.23 3.68
CA GLN A 6 11.10 -5.64 2.34
C GLN A 6 9.89 -6.03 1.50
N TYR A 7 9.47 -7.30 1.58
CA TYR A 7 8.27 -7.81 0.93
C TYR A 7 6.99 -7.10 1.39
N LEU A 8 6.88 -6.80 2.70
CA LEU A 8 5.75 -6.02 3.22
C LEU A 8 5.76 -4.59 2.66
N LYS A 9 6.93 -3.93 2.63
CA LYS A 9 7.06 -2.57 2.10
C LYS A 9 6.67 -2.48 0.63
N ASP A 10 7.13 -3.42 -0.19
CA ASP A 10 6.84 -3.42 -1.62
C ASP A 10 5.32 -3.62 -1.88
N GLN A 11 4.65 -4.49 -1.11
CA GLN A 11 3.18 -4.66 -1.19
C GLN A 11 2.43 -3.40 -0.76
N ILE A 12 2.87 -2.77 0.33
CA ILE A 12 2.29 -1.50 0.80
C ILE A 12 2.48 -0.41 -0.25
N GLU A 13 3.62 -0.38 -0.95
CA GLU A 13 3.87 0.63 -1.98
C GLU A 13 2.93 0.49 -3.18
N VAL A 14 2.59 -0.75 -3.58
CA VAL A 14 1.58 -1.01 -4.64
C VAL A 14 0.21 -0.49 -4.22
N VAL A 15 -0.21 -0.76 -2.98
CA VAL A 15 -1.51 -0.28 -2.46
C VAL A 15 -1.53 1.24 -2.34
N VAL A 16 -0.46 1.83 -1.83
CA VAL A 16 -0.31 3.28 -1.71
C VAL A 16 -0.34 3.91 -3.10
N ASN A 17 0.39 3.39 -4.08
CA ASN A 17 0.34 3.89 -5.45
C ASN A 17 -1.05 3.72 -6.08
N CYS A 18 -1.77 2.65 -5.77
CA CYS A 18 -3.14 2.39 -6.23
C CYS A 18 -4.19 3.34 -5.61
N VAL A 19 -4.06 3.67 -4.32
CA VAL A 19 -4.95 4.59 -3.59
C VAL A 19 -4.59 6.05 -3.88
N LEU A 20 -3.30 6.34 -4.01
CA LEU A 20 -2.71 7.65 -4.25
C LEU A 20 -2.36 7.88 -5.72
N VAL A 21 -3.01 7.21 -6.68
CA VAL A 21 -2.75 7.33 -8.13
C VAL A 21 -2.65 8.80 -8.61
N ASP A 22 -3.36 9.72 -7.97
CA ASP A 22 -3.37 11.16 -8.29
C ASP A 22 -2.78 12.07 -7.18
N TYR A 23 -2.07 11.50 -6.20
CA TYR A 23 -1.52 12.26 -5.09
C TYR A 23 -0.28 13.04 -5.51
N ARG A 24 -0.42 14.37 -5.64
CA ARG A 24 0.68 15.30 -5.94
C ARG A 24 1.38 15.87 -4.69
N GLY A 25 1.13 15.30 -3.50
CA GLY A 25 1.74 15.80 -2.26
C GLY A 25 3.21 15.38 -2.11
N ASP A 26 3.97 16.14 -1.32
CA ASP A 26 5.37 15.87 -1.02
C ASP A 26 5.58 14.50 -0.34
N SER A 27 6.77 13.93 -0.53
CA SER A 27 7.16 12.60 -0.01
C SER A 27 6.91 12.44 1.50
N GLU A 28 7.05 13.51 2.29
CA GLU A 28 6.75 13.49 3.73
C GLU A 28 5.27 13.19 4.02
N SER A 29 4.36 13.70 3.18
CA SER A 29 2.94 13.44 3.34
C SER A 29 2.58 12.02 2.89
N ARG A 30 3.31 11.49 1.90
CA ARG A 30 3.20 10.09 1.48
C ARG A 30 3.63 9.13 2.60
N ASP A 31 4.73 9.41 3.30
CA ASP A 31 5.17 8.59 4.45
C ASP A 31 4.15 8.57 5.59
N ARG A 32 3.49 9.70 5.87
CA ARG A 32 2.40 9.74 6.87
C ARG A 32 1.20 8.89 6.46
N VAL A 33 0.83 8.93 5.18
CA VAL A 33 -0.25 8.11 4.64
C VAL A 33 0.12 6.62 4.67
N ILE A 34 1.37 6.27 4.32
CA ILE A 34 1.89 4.90 4.44
C ILE A 34 1.75 4.41 5.88
N HIS A 35 2.18 5.20 6.86
CA HIS A 35 2.07 4.85 8.27
C HIS A 35 0.61 4.65 8.71
N ALA A 36 -0.30 5.55 8.31
CA ALA A 36 -1.73 5.44 8.64
C ALA A 36 -2.38 4.21 7.99
N ILE A 37 -1.99 3.86 6.76
CA ILE A 37 -2.47 2.66 6.07
C ILE A 37 -1.96 1.40 6.76
N ILE A 38 -0.71 1.37 7.22
CA ILE A 38 -0.16 0.23 7.96
C ILE A 38 -0.93 0.02 9.26
N GLU A 39 -1.13 1.08 10.05
CA GLU A 39 -1.87 1.01 11.31
C GLU A 39 -3.31 0.50 11.08
N TRP A 40 -3.99 1.04 10.06
CA TRP A 40 -5.32 0.57 9.67
C TRP A 40 -5.32 -0.90 9.20
N ALA A 41 -4.31 -1.32 8.43
CA ALA A 41 -4.19 -2.70 7.94
C ALA A 41 -3.95 -3.71 9.07
N GLU A 42 -3.23 -3.32 10.13
CA GLU A 42 -3.04 -4.15 11.32
C GLU A 42 -4.36 -4.33 12.10
N GLU A 43 -5.23 -3.32 12.10
CA GLU A 43 -6.56 -3.38 12.73
C GLU A 43 -7.61 -4.11 11.87
N HIS A 44 -7.47 -4.08 10.55
CA HIS A 44 -8.44 -4.61 9.57
C HIS A 44 -7.78 -5.52 8.52
N PRO A 45 -7.25 -6.69 8.91
CA PRO A 45 -6.49 -7.56 8.00
C PRO A 45 -7.35 -8.12 6.85
N ASP A 46 -8.63 -8.42 7.09
CA ASP A 46 -9.53 -8.95 6.06
C ASP A 46 -9.83 -7.91 4.97
N GLU A 47 -10.04 -6.65 5.36
CA GLU A 47 -10.28 -5.54 4.43
C GLU A 47 -9.00 -5.14 3.68
N TRP A 48 -7.85 -5.25 4.36
CA TRP A 48 -6.53 -5.05 3.75
C TRP A 48 -6.27 -6.05 2.63
N ASP A 49 -6.55 -7.34 2.84
CA ASP A 49 -6.33 -8.40 1.85
C ASP A 49 -7.18 -8.16 0.59
N GLU A 50 -8.46 -7.77 0.75
CA GLU A 50 -9.33 -7.40 -0.36
C GLU A 50 -8.82 -6.16 -1.12
N LEU A 51 -8.41 -5.13 -0.39
CA LEU A 51 -7.87 -3.90 -0.98
C LEU A 51 -6.58 -4.19 -1.76
N GLN A 52 -5.70 -5.01 -1.18
CA GLN A 52 -4.45 -5.43 -1.79
C GLN A 52 -4.70 -6.20 -3.08
N ALA A 53 -5.59 -7.22 -3.07
CA ALA A 53 -5.90 -8.01 -4.25
C ALA A 53 -6.45 -7.14 -5.40
N ARG A 54 -7.32 -6.17 -5.07
CA ARG A 54 -7.85 -5.22 -6.05
C ARG A 54 -6.77 -4.30 -6.63
N CYS A 55 -5.88 -3.80 -5.78
CA CYS A 55 -4.80 -2.92 -6.22
C CYS A 55 -3.75 -3.65 -7.05
N GLN A 56 -3.45 -4.89 -6.70
CA GLN A 56 -2.54 -5.75 -7.44
C GLN A 56 -3.09 -6.10 -8.82
N GLN A 57 -4.38 -6.46 -8.91
CA GLN A 57 -5.05 -6.66 -10.20
C GLN A 57 -5.03 -5.39 -11.07
N ARG A 58 -5.25 -4.21 -10.46
CA ARG A 58 -5.16 -2.93 -11.19
C ARG A 58 -3.75 -2.66 -11.70
N HIS A 59 -2.73 -2.97 -10.90
CA HIS A 59 -1.33 -2.81 -11.28
C HIS A 59 -0.98 -3.72 -12.46
N GLU A 60 -1.41 -4.99 -12.45
CA GLU A 60 -1.20 -5.92 -13.58
C GLU A 60 -1.93 -5.48 -14.87
N ILE A 61 -3.06 -4.79 -14.77
CA ILE A 61 -3.80 -4.27 -15.93
C ILE A 61 -3.15 -2.99 -16.50
N LEU A 62 -2.46 -2.22 -15.66
CA LEU A 62 -1.85 -0.92 -16.02
C LEU A 62 -0.34 -0.99 -16.30
N ALA A 63 0.34 -2.08 -15.92
CA ALA A 63 1.76 -2.35 -16.18
C ALA A 63 2.00 -2.94 -17.57
#